data_AF-A0A353LSU7-F1
#
_entry.id   AF-A0A353LSU7-F1
#
_cell.length_a   1.000
_cell.length_b   1.000
_cell.length_c   1.000
_cell.angle_alpha   90.00
_cell.angle_beta   90.00
_cell.angle_gamma   90.00
#
_symmetry.space_group_name_H-M   'P 1'
#
loop_
_entity.id
_entity.type
_entity.pdbx_description
1 polymer ?
#
loop_
_entity_poly.entity_id
_entity_poly.type
_entity_poly.pdbx_seq_one_letter_code
_entity_poly.pdbx_strand_id
1 'polypeptide(L)'
;MEHITIDPAYDCCAPDDFPAMLEVDRYGKRSSAFDKIISATHDHFWDPTDSRYVDFSVPFDVENEMIMPETLNLELRTAVADRLNEKQKVRL
;
A
#
# COMPACT_ATOMS: atom_id res chain seq x y z
N MET A 1 -7.02 43.67 -13.17
CA MET A 1 -6.24 42.42 -13.16
C MET A 1 -7.23 41.29 -13.00
N GLU A 2 -7.41 40.50 -14.06
CA GLU A 2 -8.30 39.34 -14.03
C GLU A 2 -7.72 38.31 -13.07
N HIS A 3 -8.47 38.00 -12.01
CA HIS A 3 -8.18 36.83 -11.19
C HIS A 3 -8.44 35.60 -12.06
N ILE A 4 -7.39 35.08 -12.68
CA ILE A 4 -7.34 33.66 -13.03
C ILE A 4 -7.75 32.93 -11.75
N THR A 5 -8.74 32.05 -11.84
CA THR A 5 -9.27 31.25 -10.74
C THR A 5 -8.14 30.44 -10.12
N ILE A 6 -7.41 31.02 -9.16
CA ILE A 6 -6.35 30.32 -8.42
C ILE A 6 -7.06 29.33 -7.52
N ASP A 7 -6.77 28.04 -7.71
CA ASP A 7 -7.29 26.98 -6.84
C ASP A 7 -6.83 27.28 -5.40
N PRO A 8 -7.73 27.24 -4.40
CA PRO A 8 -7.37 27.46 -3.00
C PRO A 8 -6.23 26.56 -2.50
N ALA A 9 -5.95 25.43 -3.13
CA ALA A 9 -4.78 24.59 -2.85
C ALA A 9 -3.43 25.27 -3.16
N TYR A 10 -3.42 26.29 -4.02
CA TYR A 10 -2.24 27.07 -4.42
C TYR A 10 -2.27 28.51 -3.89
N ASP A 11 -3.08 28.79 -2.86
CA ASP A 11 -3.05 30.08 -2.18
C ASP A 11 -1.74 30.20 -1.38
N CYS A 12 -0.70 30.71 -2.03
CA CYS A 12 0.64 30.97 -1.46
C CYS A 12 0.92 32.48 -1.39
N CYS A 13 1.71 32.92 -0.40
CA CYS A 13 2.21 34.30 -0.34
C CYS A 13 3.34 34.51 -1.36
N ALA A 14 3.52 35.75 -1.80
CA ALA A 14 4.70 36.13 -2.55
C ALA A 14 5.96 35.99 -1.68
N PRO A 15 7.12 35.59 -2.23
CA PRO A 15 8.34 35.36 -1.45
C PRO A 15 8.86 36.59 -0.68
N ASP A 16 8.51 37.79 -1.13
CA ASP A 16 8.90 39.08 -0.56
C ASP A 16 7.82 39.71 0.35
N ASP A 17 6.65 39.10 0.46
CA ASP A 17 5.54 39.59 1.29
C ASP A 17 5.62 39.02 2.71
N PHE A 18 6.63 39.48 3.46
CA PHE A 18 6.87 39.06 4.84
C PHE A 18 5.67 39.34 5.79
N PRO A 19 4.96 40.48 5.71
CA PRO A 19 3.76 40.69 6.52
C PRO A 19 2.69 39.63 6.29
N ALA A 20 2.40 39.24 5.03
CA ALA A 20 1.42 38.19 4.76
C ALA A 20 1.84 36.81 5.27
N MET A 21 3.15 36.55 5.41
CA MET A 21 3.65 35.32 6.04
C MET A 21 3.42 35.28 7.55
N LEU A 22 3.23 36.43 8.21
CA LEU A 22 2.98 36.52 9.66
C LEU A 22 1.50 36.39 10.04
N GLU A 23 0.58 36.41 9.06
CA GLU A 23 -0.86 36.30 9.30
C GLU A 23 -1.26 34.87 9.73
N VAL A 24 -1.48 34.69 11.03
CA VAL A 24 -1.72 33.37 11.65
C VAL A 24 -2.96 32.68 11.08
N ASP A 25 -4.04 33.42 10.85
CA ASP A 25 -5.32 32.88 10.34
C ASP A 25 -5.18 32.23 8.97
N ARG A 26 -4.15 32.59 8.19
CA ARG A 26 -3.85 32.00 6.89
C ARG A 26 -3.58 30.50 7.00
N TYR A 27 -2.80 30.08 7.99
CA TYR A 27 -2.40 28.68 8.17
C TYR A 27 -3.55 27.79 8.67
N GLY A 28 -4.63 28.38 9.18
CA GLY A 28 -5.86 27.67 9.53
C GLY A 28 -6.81 27.43 8.35
N LYS A 29 -6.62 28.14 7.23
CA LYS A 29 -7.46 28.00 6.03
C LYS A 29 -6.93 26.85 5.16
N ARG A 30 -7.52 25.67 5.33
CA ARG A 30 -7.22 24.50 4.49
C ARG A 30 -8.12 24.45 3.26
N SER A 31 -7.57 23.98 2.13
CA SER A 31 -8.39 23.62 0.96
C SER A 31 -9.13 22.29 1.21
N SER A 32 -10.27 22.09 0.56
CA SER A 32 -10.99 20.81 0.59
C SER A 32 -10.35 19.73 -0.30
N ALA A 33 -9.26 20.05 -0.99
CA ALA A 33 -8.52 19.10 -1.82
C ALA A 33 -7.97 17.95 -0.97
N PHE A 34 -7.52 18.24 0.25
CA PHE A 34 -7.02 17.21 1.17
C PHE A 34 -8.11 16.23 1.61
N ASP A 35 -9.34 16.72 1.84
CA ASP A 35 -10.49 15.87 2.20
C ASP A 35 -10.84 14.89 1.05
N LYS A 36 -10.76 15.35 -0.20
CA LYS A 36 -10.94 14.48 -1.39
C LYS A 36 -9.87 13.40 -1.49
N ILE A 37 -8.60 13.75 -1.29
CA ILE A 37 -7.48 12.81 -1.33
C ILE A 37 -7.63 11.75 -0.24
N ILE A 38 -7.98 12.13 0.99
CA ILE A 38 -8.22 11.17 2.08
C ILE A 38 -9.42 10.28 1.77
N SER A 39 -10.50 10.82 1.21
CA SER A 39 -11.69 10.03 0.88
C SER A 39 -11.44 8.98 -0.22
N ALA A 40 -10.46 9.22 -1.10
CA ALA A 40 -10.06 8.31 -2.17
C ALA A 40 -8.99 7.30 -1.74
N THR A 41 -8.73 7.17 -0.44
CA THR A 41 -7.75 6.21 0.10
C THR A 41 -8.08 4.78 -0.32
N HIS A 42 -9.36 4.39 -0.38
CA HIS A 42 -9.75 3.05 -0.82
C HIS A 42 -9.40 2.75 -2.29
N ASP A 43 -9.28 3.78 -3.15
CA ASP A 43 -8.88 3.61 -4.54
C ASP A 43 -7.36 3.61 -4.73
N HIS A 44 -6.62 4.23 -3.81
CA HIS A 44 -5.18 4.44 -3.91
C HIS A 44 -4.34 3.50 -3.03
N PHE A 45 -4.95 2.94 -1.98
CA PHE A 45 -4.28 2.03 -1.05
C PHE A 45 -4.80 0.61 -1.23
N TRP A 46 -3.88 -0.34 -1.16
CA TRP A 46 -4.20 -1.76 -1.17
C TRP A 46 -4.98 -2.14 0.11
N ASP A 47 -6.11 -2.81 -0.08
CA ASP A 47 -6.86 -3.43 1.02
C ASP A 47 -6.42 -4.91 1.14
N PRO A 48 -5.78 -5.31 2.25
CA PRO A 48 -5.35 -6.69 2.47
C PRO A 48 -6.51 -7.66 2.69
N THR A 49 -7.73 -7.17 2.89
CA THR A 49 -8.95 -7.97 3.08
C THR A 49 -9.76 -8.14 1.80
N ASP A 50 -9.40 -7.44 0.73
CA ASP A 50 -10.08 -7.51 -0.55
C ASP A 50 -9.66 -8.79 -1.31
N SER A 51 -10.63 -9.68 -1.49
CA SER A 51 -10.45 -10.99 -2.13
C SER A 51 -10.06 -10.91 -3.60
N ARG A 52 -10.19 -9.73 -4.25
CA ARG A 52 -9.65 -9.50 -5.60
C ARG A 52 -8.14 -9.62 -5.65
N TYR A 53 -7.45 -9.39 -4.53
CA TYR A 53 -6.01 -9.56 -4.41
C TYR A 53 -5.64 -10.93 -3.83
N VAL A 54 -6.19 -11.28 -2.66
CA VAL A 54 -5.96 -12.57 -2.00
C VAL A 54 -7.23 -13.04 -1.31
N ASP A 55 -7.76 -14.20 -1.72
CA ASP A 55 -8.94 -14.80 -1.12
C ASP A 55 -8.56 -15.79 -0.02
N PHE A 56 -8.63 -15.35 1.25
CA PHE A 56 -8.37 -16.20 2.41
C PHE A 56 -9.50 -17.19 2.73
N SER A 57 -10.64 -17.14 2.01
CA SER A 57 -11.69 -18.15 2.15
C SER A 57 -11.37 -19.45 1.40
N VAL A 58 -10.42 -19.39 0.46
CA VAL A 58 -9.94 -20.56 -0.28
C VAL A 58 -8.82 -21.23 0.52
N PRO A 59 -8.96 -22.51 0.89
CA PRO A 59 -7.89 -23.22 1.59
C PRO A 59 -6.69 -23.43 0.67
N PHE A 60 -5.47 -23.34 1.23
CA PHE A 60 -4.25 -23.72 0.53
C PHE A 60 -4.24 -25.23 0.25
N ASP A 61 -3.81 -25.63 -0.96
CA ASP A 61 -3.60 -27.03 -1.30
C ASP A 61 -2.28 -27.55 -0.73
N VAL A 62 -2.26 -27.83 0.57
CA VAL A 62 -1.08 -28.33 1.30
C VAL A 62 -0.74 -29.79 0.99
N GLU A 63 -1.54 -30.48 0.16
CA GLU A 63 -1.32 -31.87 -0.20
C GLU A 63 -0.62 -32.02 -1.56
N ASN A 64 -0.80 -31.05 -2.47
CA ASN A 64 -0.18 -31.09 -3.80
C ASN A 64 0.73 -29.89 -4.11
N GLU A 65 0.63 -28.77 -3.37
CA GLU A 65 1.41 -27.56 -3.63
C GLU A 65 2.30 -27.18 -2.44
N MET A 66 3.56 -26.85 -2.73
CA MET A 66 4.45 -26.30 -1.70
C MET A 66 4.05 -24.87 -1.35
N ILE A 67 3.87 -24.59 -0.06
CA ILE A 67 3.55 -23.24 0.44
C ILE A 67 4.71 -22.26 0.19
N MET A 68 5.95 -22.77 0.18
CA MET A 68 7.15 -21.99 -0.07
C MET A 68 8.04 -22.68 -1.09
N PRO A 69 8.85 -21.94 -1.88
CA PRO A 69 9.79 -22.54 -2.80
C PRO A 69 10.73 -23.55 -2.12
N GLU A 70 10.93 -24.70 -2.74
CA GLU A 70 11.83 -25.78 -2.25
C GLU A 70 13.22 -25.25 -1.87
N THR A 71 13.74 -24.27 -2.62
CA THR A 71 15.04 -23.64 -2.37
C THR A 71 15.20 -23.02 -0.99
N LEU A 72 14.08 -22.64 -0.35
CA LEU A 72 14.02 -22.05 0.98
C LEU A 72 13.86 -23.09 2.09
N ASN A 73 13.50 -24.34 1.76
CA ASN A 73 13.46 -25.44 2.71
C ASN A 73 14.84 -26.12 2.76
N LEU A 74 15.59 -25.87 3.84
CA LEU A 74 16.95 -26.41 4.00
C LEU A 74 16.97 -27.94 4.10
N GLU A 75 15.95 -28.56 4.68
CA GLU A 75 15.90 -30.02 4.86
C GLU A 75 15.79 -30.74 3.51
N LEU A 76 15.01 -30.17 2.58
CA LEU A 76 14.89 -30.65 1.21
C LEU A 76 16.19 -30.51 0.40
N ARG A 77 17.19 -29.79 0.93
CA ARG A 77 18.53 -29.65 0.33
C ARG A 77 19.56 -30.60 0.92
N THR A 78 19.14 -31.54 1.75
CA THR A 78 19.99 -32.57 2.37
C THR A 78 19.61 -33.97 1.90
N ALA A 79 20.38 -34.98 2.30
CA ALA A 79 20.08 -36.40 2.02
C ALA A 79 18.74 -36.89 2.62
N VAL A 80 18.07 -36.08 3.46
CA VAL A 80 16.69 -36.36 3.91
C VAL A 80 15.74 -36.36 2.71
N ALA A 81 15.92 -35.45 1.76
CA ALA A 81 15.07 -35.30 0.58
C ALA A 81 15.02 -36.55 -0.30
N ASP A 82 16.16 -37.26 -0.42
CA ASP A 82 16.30 -38.49 -1.19
C ASP A 82 15.46 -39.65 -0.62
N ARG A 83 15.04 -39.54 0.65
CA ARG A 83 14.22 -40.54 1.34
C ARG A 83 12.73 -40.22 1.32
N LEU A 84 12.34 -39.06 0.78
CA LEU A 84 10.96 -38.60 0.72
C LEU A 84 10.39 -38.78 -0.69
N ASN A 85 9.12 -39.17 -0.77
CA ASN A 85 8.36 -39.05 -2.01
C ASN A 85 7.83 -37.62 -2.20
N GLU A 86 7.36 -37.28 -3.40
CA GLU A 86 6.94 -35.92 -3.74
C GLU A 86 5.84 -35.36 -2.82
N LYS A 87 4.85 -36.18 -2.41
CA LYS A 87 3.81 -35.73 -1.46
C LYS A 87 4.37 -35.44 -0.08
N GLN A 88 5.37 -36.21 0.35
CA GLN A 88 6.05 -35.95 1.62
C GLN A 88 6.91 -34.70 1.56
N LYS A 89 7.51 -34.38 0.40
CA LYS A 89 8.24 -33.13 0.21
C LYS A 89 7.32 -31.92 0.23
N VAL A 90 6.13 -32.02 -0.36
CA VAL A 90 5.12 -30.94 -0.35
C VAL A 90 4.66 -30.59 1.07
N ARG A 91 4.55 -31.59 1.93
CA ARG A 91 4.07 -31.43 3.32
C ARG A 91 5.16 -31.03 4.32
N LEU A 92 6.43 -31.02 3.91
CA LEU A 92 7.59 -30.72 4.77
C LEU A 92 7.87 -29.22 4.84
#